data_AF-A0A9E1H8V6-F1
#
_entry.id   AF-A0A9E1H8V6-F1
#
_cell.length_a   1.000
_cell.length_b   1.000
_cell.length_c   1.000
_cell.angle_alpha   90.00
_cell.angle_beta   90.00
_cell.angle_gamma   90.00
#
_symmetry.space_group_name_H-M   'P 1'
#
loop_
_entity.id
_entity.type
_entity.pdbx_description
1 polymer ?
#
loop_
_entity_poly.entity_id
_entity_poly.type
_entity_poly.pdbx_seq_one_letter_code
_entity_poly.pdbx_strand_id
1 'polypeptide(L)' 'KEVGSQAISYTTGVPAMIGTMMVVEGLWKKPGVFNVEEFDPDPYMEALNKWGLPWVVCENPQEVE' A
#
# COMPACT_ATOMS: atom_id res chain seq x y z
N LYS A 1 14.15 -1.93 -5.97
CA LYS A 1 14.84 -1.80 -7.28
C LYS A 1 13.75 -1.91 -8.33
N GLU A 2 13.50 -0.85 -9.10
CA GLU A 2 12.42 -0.83 -10.10
C GLU A 2 12.57 -1.95 -11.13
N VAL A 3 11.45 -2.55 -11.52
CA VAL A 3 11.41 -3.79 -12.32
C VAL A 3 11.41 -3.53 -13.84
N GLY A 4 11.63 -2.28 -14.26
CA GLY A 4 11.60 -1.89 -15.68
C GLY A 4 10.20 -1.89 -16.31
N SER A 5 9.14 -1.88 -15.48
CA SER A 5 7.75 -1.79 -15.92
C SER A 5 7.27 -0.34 -15.99
N GLN A 6 6.17 -0.11 -16.71
CA GLN A 6 5.45 1.17 -16.67
C GLN A 6 4.98 1.49 -15.25
N ALA A 7 4.92 2.79 -14.92
CA ALA A 7 4.55 3.28 -13.60
C ALA A 7 3.19 2.73 -13.13
N ILE A 8 2.20 2.64 -14.02
CA ILE A 8 0.86 2.10 -13.70
C ILE A 8 0.93 0.66 -13.17
N SER A 9 1.71 -0.19 -13.85
CA SER A 9 1.89 -1.59 -13.42
C SER A 9 2.66 -1.66 -12.11
N TYR A 10 3.63 -0.76 -11.89
CA TYR A 10 4.43 -0.72 -10.68
C TYR A 10 3.61 -0.27 -9.45
N THR A 11 2.86 0.83 -9.59
CA THR A 11 2.00 1.38 -8.53
C THR A 11 0.83 0.47 -8.20
N THR A 12 0.47 -0.47 -9.08
CA THR A 12 -0.56 -1.49 -8.80
C THR A 12 0.05 -2.78 -8.23
N GLY A 13 1.17 -3.23 -8.79
CA GLY A 13 1.80 -4.50 -8.43
C GLY A 13 2.42 -4.50 -7.04
N VAL A 14 3.04 -3.39 -6.62
CA VAL A 14 3.63 -3.28 -5.28
C VAL A 14 2.55 -3.36 -4.18
N PRO A 15 1.44 -2.59 -4.23
CA PRO A 15 0.29 -2.78 -3.33
C PRO A 15 -0.27 -4.19 -3.30
N ALA A 16 -0.45 -4.84 -4.46
CA ALA A 16 -0.98 -6.21 -4.52
C ALA A 16 -0.08 -7.22 -3.80
N MET A 17 1.24 -7.07 -3.94
CA MET A 17 2.22 -7.88 -3.24
C MET A 17 2.18 -7.64 -1.72
N ILE A 18 2.15 -6.37 -1.29
CA ILE A 18 2.10 -6.02 0.13
C ILE A 18 0.80 -6.52 0.78
N GLY A 19 -0.36 -6.31 0.15
CA GLY A 19 -1.63 -6.82 0.67
C GLY A 19 -1.64 -8.35 0.82
N THR A 20 -1.05 -9.06 -0.14
CA THR A 20 -0.87 -10.52 -0.05
C THR A 20 0.04 -10.90 1.11
N MET A 21 1.16 -10.18 1.28
CA MET A 21 2.09 -10.36 2.40
C MET A 21 1.40 -10.17 3.75
N MET A 22 0.58 -9.12 3.92
CA MET A 22 -0.17 -8.88 5.16
C MET A 22 -1.13 -10.02 5.52
N VAL A 23 -1.74 -10.65 4.52
CA VAL A 23 -2.61 -11.83 4.73
C VAL A 23 -1.81 -13.07 5.11
N VAL A 24 -0.67 -13.32 4.43
CA VAL A 24 0.20 -14.48 4.68
C VAL A 24 0.84 -14.40 6.07
N GLU A 25 1.28 -13.22 6.49
CA GLU A 25 1.86 -12.97 7.83
C GLU A 25 0.79 -12.95 8.94
N GLY A 26 -0.49 -12.95 8.58
CA GLY A 26 -1.60 -13.02 9.53
C GLY A 26 -2.11 -11.67 10.03
N LEU A 27 -1.46 -10.56 9.66
CA LEU A 27 -1.83 -9.21 10.07
C LEU A 27 -3.23 -8.82 9.57
N TRP A 28 -3.61 -9.27 8.37
CA TRP A 28 -4.93 -9.04 7.77
C TRP A 28 -5.80 -10.30 7.73
N LYS A 29 -5.50 -11.31 8.56
CA LYS A 29 -6.21 -12.59 8.53
C LYS A 29 -7.44 -12.56 9.46
N LYS A 30 -8.60 -12.25 8.90
CA LYS A 30 -9.91 -12.25 9.59
C LYS A 30 -10.96 -12.94 8.71
N PRO A 31 -11.93 -13.69 9.28
CA PRO A 31 -13.04 -14.25 8.51
C PRO A 31 -13.99 -13.15 8.04
N GLY A 32 -14.28 -13.11 6.75
CA GLY A 32 -15.15 -12.10 6.14
C GLY A 32 -14.59 -11.57 4.82
N VAL A 33 -15.27 -10.57 4.27
CA VAL A 33 -14.79 -9.77 3.13
C VAL A 33 -14.48 -8.39 3.68
N PHE A 34 -13.29 -7.88 3.38
CA PHE A 34 -12.78 -6.63 3.93
C PHE A 34 -12.15 -5.80 2.82
N ASN A 35 -12.32 -4.49 2.91
CA ASN A 35 -11.52 -3.52 2.20
C ASN A 35 -10.26 -3.15 3.01
N VAL A 36 -9.30 -2.49 2.35
CA VAL A 36 -8.00 -2.16 2.93
C VAL A 36 -8.11 -1.19 4.11
N GLU A 37 -9.05 -0.25 4.05
CA GLU A 37 -9.32 0.74 5.10
C GLU A 37 -9.88 0.14 6.40
N GLU A 38 -10.28 -1.13 6.39
CA GLU A 38 -10.80 -1.82 7.58
C GLU A 38 -9.70 -2.44 8.45
N PHE A 39 -8.44 -2.37 8.01
CA PHE A 39 -7.28 -2.90 8.72
C PHE A 39 -6.42 -1.78 9.31
N ASP A 40 -5.52 -2.17 10.24
CA ASP A 40 -4.45 -1.29 10.71
C ASP A 40 -3.54 -0.89 9.52
N PRO A 41 -3.44 0.41 9.20
CA PRO A 41 -2.68 0.89 8.05
C PRO A 41 -1.17 0.91 8.32
N ASP A 42 -0.72 0.94 9.57
CA ASP A 42 0.69 1.16 9.94
C ASP A 42 1.66 0.17 9.26
N PRO A 43 1.48 -1.17 9.35
CA PRO A 43 2.41 -2.12 8.72
C PRO A 43 2.40 -2.02 7.19
N TYR A 44 1.27 -1.64 6.60
CA TYR A 44 1.13 -1.45 5.17
C TYR A 44 1.88 -0.21 4.68
N MET A 45 1.73 0.90 5.38
CA MET A 45 2.39 2.17 5.07
C MET A 45 3.91 2.10 5.24
N GLU A 46 4.40 1.33 6.21
CA GLU A 46 5.82 1.01 6.34
C GLU A 46 6.33 0.16 5.17
N ALA A 47 5.57 -0.85 4.75
CA ALA A 47 5.92 -1.72 3.64
C ALA A 47 5.98 -0.95 2.30
N LEU A 48 5.09 0.03 2.07
CA LEU A 48 5.14 0.88 0.88
C LEU A 48 6.49 1.61 0.76
N ASN A 49 6.96 2.22 1.84
CA ASN A 49 8.26 2.89 1.89
C ASN A 49 9.42 1.91 1.58
N LYS A 50 9.35 0.69 2.11
CA LYS A 50 10.37 -0.34 1.91
C LYS A 50 10.41 -0.89 0.47
N TRP A 51 9.25 -1.11 -0.14
CA TRP A 51 9.13 -1.76 -1.45
C TRP A 51 9.13 -0.78 -2.62
N GLY A 52 9.41 0.51 -2.36
CA GLY A 52 9.73 1.50 -3.38
C GLY A 52 8.56 2.39 -3.79
N LEU A 53 7.55 2.53 -2.93
CA LEU A 53 6.50 3.55 -3.04
C LEU A 53 6.52 4.45 -1.80
N PRO A 54 7.54 5.31 -1.64
CA PRO A 54 7.54 6.27 -0.55
C PRO A 54 6.36 7.23 -0.68
N TRP A 55 5.71 7.54 0.43
CA TRP A 55 4.55 8.43 0.48
C TRP A 55 4.88 9.75 1.19
N VAL A 56 4.06 10.77 0.95
CA VAL A 56 4.21 12.12 1.51
C VAL A 56 2.86 12.59 2.01
N VAL A 57 2.85 13.31 3.14
CA VAL A 57 1.68 14.03 3.64
C VAL A 57 1.96 15.53 3.52
N CYS A 58 1.02 16.26 2.95
CA CYS A 58 1.06 17.72 2.85
C CYS A 58 -0.07 18.28 3.73
N GLU A 59 0.29 18.90 4.86
CA GLU A 59 -0.67 19.63 5.68
C GLU A 59 -0.96 20.99 5.02
N ASN A 60 -2.25 21.32 4.84
CA ASN A 60 -2.73 22.47 4.08
C ASN A 60 -2.35 22.46 2.58
N PRO A 61 -2.81 21.45 1.81
CA PRO A 61 -2.55 21.39 0.38
C PRO A 61 -3.32 22.49 -0.39
N GLN A 62 -2.90 22.75 -1.62
CA GLN A 62 -3.65 23.61 -2.54
C GLN A 62 -5.01 22.97 -2.84
N GLU A 63 -6.09 23.73 -2.65
CA GLU A 63 -7.44 23.30 -3.00
C GLU A 63 -7.60 23.22 -4.53
N VAL A 64 -8.39 22.25 -5.00
CA VAL A 64 -8.74 22.12 -6.42
C VAL A 64 -9.94 23.02 -6.72
N GLU A 65 -9.87 23.75 -7.84
CA GLU A 65 -11.00 24.56 -8.35
C GLU A 65 -12.07 23.69 -9.04
#